data_AF-A0A958TGH5-F1
#
_entry.id   AF-A0A958TGH5-F1
#
_cell.length_a   1.000
_cell.length_b   1.000
_cell.length_c   1.000
_cell.angle_alpha   90.00
_cell.angle_beta   90.00
_cell.angle_gamma   90.00
#
_symmetry.space_group_name_H-M   'P 1'
#
loop_
_entity.id
_entity.type
_entity.pdbx_description
1 polymer ?
#
loop_
_entity_poly.entity_id
_entity_poly.type
_entity_poly.pdbx_seq_one_letter_code
_entity_poly.pdbx_strand_id
1 'polypeptide(L)'
;MKTKLLFLTLLISYLGFSQTPISSYYSVDGSGYAVVTSTPAIDQTATGNQTWNFTNLTANGATIDSYAAPTSGELTTYPGTTSVWIVTDNAMETNKIFTKDVSNTVSYTGVERTDLVLNYSDNALIGTFPMSYNATSSDAVAGSFTYTTFSGTFTGTIVTTADAYGTLNMNDVGDGAYTGSVTRLKIVQTLTLTVPFVGSVPASQTSYNYYDNANGHLVFRTNNLKVDLLSVNETIMESFLPNSLGTNNNVLSANQIKIVPNIVENTLNIYAKNDTVIRSVIVTDMNGRTVLNVE
;
A
#
# COMPACT_ATOMS: atom_id res chain seq x y z
N MET A 1 45.03 -18.88 25.90
CA MET A 1 43.89 -17.96 26.16
C MET A 1 43.54 -17.04 24.99
N LYS A 2 44.46 -16.69 24.08
CA LYS A 2 44.19 -15.69 23.01
C LYS A 2 43.28 -16.19 21.86
N THR A 3 43.32 -17.47 21.50
CA THR A 3 42.45 -18.06 20.45
C THR A 3 41.00 -18.25 20.87
N LYS A 4 40.74 -18.46 22.17
CA LYS A 4 39.36 -18.56 22.71
C LYS A 4 38.63 -17.23 22.69
N LEU A 5 39.36 -16.12 22.88
CA LEU A 5 38.80 -14.77 22.83
C LEU A 5 38.44 -14.37 21.39
N LEU A 6 39.28 -14.75 20.41
CA LEU A 6 39.01 -14.52 18.98
C LEU A 6 37.76 -15.27 18.49
N PHE A 7 37.58 -16.51 18.95
CA PHE A 7 36.38 -17.31 18.65
C PHE A 7 35.11 -16.69 19.26
N LEU A 8 35.20 -16.13 20.47
CA LEU A 8 34.09 -15.46 21.13
C LEU A 8 33.72 -14.15 20.41
N THR A 9 34.69 -13.37 19.93
CA THR A 9 34.44 -12.15 19.15
C THR A 9 33.84 -12.45 17.76
N LEU A 10 34.19 -13.58 17.14
CA LEU A 10 33.60 -14.03 15.87
C LEU A 10 32.16 -14.52 16.03
N LEU A 11 31.79 -15.10 17.18
CA LEU A 11 30.41 -15.51 17.46
C LEU A 11 29.47 -14.31 17.68
N ILE A 12 29.97 -13.21 18.26
CA ILE A 12 29.17 -12.00 18.52
C ILE A 12 28.77 -11.30 17.22
N SER A 13 29.62 -11.32 16.19
CA SER A 13 29.30 -10.72 14.88
C SER A 13 28.23 -11.47 14.08
N TYR A 14 27.90 -12.72 14.43
CA TYR A 14 26.82 -13.50 13.79
C TYR A 14 25.45 -13.34 14.47
N LEU A 15 25.39 -12.76 15.67
CA LEU A 15 24.14 -12.60 16.43
C LEU A 15 23.40 -11.28 16.14
N GLY A 16 23.88 -10.51 15.16
CA GLY A 16 23.40 -9.15 14.87
C GLY A 16 22.40 -9.01 13.73
N PHE A 17 21.68 -10.07 13.32
CA PHE A 17 20.55 -9.88 12.39
C PHE A 17 19.35 -9.32 13.15
N SER A 18 19.42 -8.03 13.50
CA SER A 18 18.23 -7.28 13.91
C SER A 18 17.35 -7.10 12.67
N GLN A 19 16.06 -7.42 12.79
CA GLN A 19 15.08 -7.08 11.77
C GLN A 19 15.09 -5.56 11.55
N THR A 20 14.90 -5.12 10.30
CA THR A 20 14.74 -3.69 10.01
C THR A 20 13.48 -3.20 10.71
N PRO A 21 13.58 -2.20 11.62
CA PRO A 21 12.39 -1.65 12.25
C PRO A 21 11.53 -0.95 11.19
N ILE A 22 10.21 -0.94 11.41
CA ILE A 22 9.29 -0.19 10.56
C ILE A 22 9.54 1.29 10.81
N SER A 23 10.06 2.00 9.81
CA SER A 23 10.54 3.37 9.94
C SER A 23 9.43 4.39 10.12
N SER A 24 8.30 4.18 9.44
CA SER A 24 7.14 5.07 9.41
C SER A 24 5.86 4.26 9.26
N TYR A 25 4.75 4.81 9.73
CA TYR A 25 3.43 4.25 9.48
C TYR A 25 2.95 4.50 8.04
N TYR A 26 3.32 5.64 7.45
CA TYR A 26 2.79 6.13 6.18
C TYR A 26 3.42 5.46 4.96
N SER A 27 2.69 5.46 3.84
CA SER A 27 3.28 5.27 2.52
C SER A 27 4.00 6.55 2.09
N VAL A 28 4.74 6.51 0.98
CA VAL A 28 5.34 7.71 0.41
C VAL A 28 4.24 8.51 -0.29
N ASP A 29 4.26 9.84 -0.18
CA ASP A 29 3.31 10.71 -0.89
C ASP A 29 3.34 10.45 -2.41
N GLY A 30 2.16 10.26 -3.00
CA GLY A 30 2.00 9.88 -4.41
C GLY A 30 2.20 8.39 -4.71
N SER A 31 2.24 7.52 -3.69
CA SER A 31 2.31 6.08 -3.89
C SER A 31 1.04 5.55 -4.55
N GLY A 32 1.20 4.86 -5.68
CA GLY A 32 0.12 4.14 -6.36
C GLY A 32 -0.02 2.72 -5.81
N TYR A 33 -1.25 2.25 -5.70
CA TYR A 33 -1.58 0.88 -5.31
C TYR A 33 -2.63 0.30 -6.27
N ALA A 34 -2.46 -0.97 -6.64
CA ALA A 34 -3.52 -1.75 -7.25
C ALA A 34 -4.43 -2.29 -6.15
N VAL A 35 -5.73 -2.03 -6.27
CA VAL A 35 -6.75 -2.70 -5.45
C VAL A 35 -6.91 -4.11 -6.00
N VAL A 36 -6.62 -5.12 -5.18
CA VAL A 36 -6.53 -6.51 -5.62
C VAL A 36 -7.50 -7.42 -4.87
N THR A 37 -7.89 -8.51 -5.54
CA THR A 37 -8.59 -9.64 -4.94
C THR A 37 -7.74 -10.90 -5.10
N SER A 38 -8.04 -11.95 -4.32
CA SER A 38 -7.32 -13.22 -4.43
C SER A 38 -8.25 -14.41 -4.32
N THR A 39 -8.06 -15.39 -5.20
CA THR A 39 -8.71 -16.70 -5.15
C THR A 39 -7.66 -17.76 -5.45
N PRO A 40 -7.27 -18.63 -4.49
CA PRO A 40 -7.80 -18.76 -3.13
C PRO A 40 -7.49 -17.56 -2.24
N ALA A 41 -8.15 -17.47 -1.08
CA ALA A 41 -7.86 -16.43 -0.08
C ALA A 41 -6.39 -16.50 0.37
N ILE A 42 -5.78 -15.33 0.60
CA ILE A 42 -4.40 -15.24 1.08
C ILE A 42 -4.26 -15.73 2.53
N ASP A 43 -3.13 -16.36 2.83
CA ASP A 43 -2.79 -16.80 4.18
C ASP A 43 -2.05 -15.68 4.94
N GLN A 44 -2.71 -15.15 5.98
CA GLN A 44 -2.19 -14.09 6.84
C GLN A 44 -1.60 -14.61 8.15
N THR A 45 -1.38 -15.92 8.30
CA THR A 45 -0.82 -16.49 9.53
C THR A 45 0.59 -15.93 9.83
N ALA A 46 0.91 -15.83 11.12
CA ALA A 46 2.21 -15.36 11.65
C ALA A 46 2.89 -16.45 12.46
N THR A 47 4.12 -16.81 12.12
CA THR A 47 4.99 -17.73 12.89
C THR A 47 6.42 -17.21 13.08
N GLY A 48 6.64 -15.90 12.89
CA GLY A 48 7.98 -15.28 12.90
C GLY A 48 8.51 -15.10 11.49
N ASN A 49 9.69 -15.67 11.18
CA ASN A 49 10.32 -15.64 9.85
C ASN A 49 9.54 -16.51 8.85
N GLN A 50 8.78 -15.89 7.95
CA GLN A 50 7.87 -16.60 7.05
C GLN A 50 8.05 -16.26 5.58
N THR A 51 7.44 -17.07 4.72
CA THR A 51 7.28 -16.76 3.30
C THR A 51 5.81 -16.60 2.99
N TRP A 52 5.39 -15.38 2.66
CA TRP A 52 4.05 -15.07 2.17
C TRP A 52 4.04 -15.18 0.65
N ASN A 53 3.23 -16.10 0.11
CA ASN A 53 3.07 -16.28 -1.33
C ASN A 53 1.70 -15.78 -1.77
N PHE A 54 1.60 -14.49 -2.10
CA PHE A 54 0.40 -13.85 -2.61
C PHE A 54 0.47 -13.80 -4.15
N THR A 55 0.54 -14.95 -4.79
CA THR A 55 0.78 -15.07 -6.24
C THR A 55 -0.49 -15.30 -7.06
N ASN A 56 -1.67 -15.18 -6.44
CA ASN A 56 -2.98 -15.30 -7.09
C ASN A 56 -3.78 -13.98 -6.95
N LEU A 57 -3.10 -12.84 -7.06
CA LEU A 57 -3.71 -11.51 -7.00
C LEU A 57 -4.24 -11.10 -8.37
N THR A 58 -5.46 -10.55 -8.39
CA THR A 58 -6.07 -9.95 -9.58
C THR A 58 -6.44 -8.50 -9.28
N ALA A 59 -5.94 -7.56 -10.08
CA ALA A 59 -6.24 -6.13 -9.93
C ALA A 59 -7.65 -5.80 -10.43
N ASN A 60 -8.41 -5.07 -9.61
CA ASN A 60 -9.78 -4.64 -9.86
C ASN A 60 -9.95 -3.11 -9.80
N GLY A 61 -8.87 -2.38 -9.55
CA GLY A 61 -8.86 -0.93 -9.44
C GLY A 61 -7.48 -0.44 -9.04
N ALA A 62 -7.33 0.87 -8.91
CA ALA A 62 -6.14 1.47 -8.36
C ALA A 62 -6.50 2.67 -7.46
N THR A 63 -5.60 2.96 -6.54
CA THR A 63 -5.67 4.06 -5.60
C THR A 63 -4.34 4.79 -5.56
N ILE A 64 -4.36 6.08 -5.22
CA ILE A 64 -3.19 6.90 -4.98
C ILE A 64 -3.30 7.46 -3.57
N ASP A 65 -2.26 7.21 -2.77
CA ASP A 65 -2.12 7.83 -1.47
C ASP A 65 -1.50 9.22 -1.61
N SER A 66 -2.09 10.21 -0.94
CA SER A 66 -1.53 11.56 -0.82
C SER A 66 -1.72 12.11 0.59
N TYR A 67 -0.92 13.12 0.95
CA TYR A 67 -0.93 13.71 2.29
C TYR A 67 -1.10 15.23 2.25
N ALA A 68 -1.97 15.75 3.11
CA ALA A 68 -2.24 17.17 3.23
C ALA A 68 -2.33 17.64 4.69
N ALA A 69 -2.15 18.93 4.93
CA ALA A 69 -2.45 19.53 6.23
C ALA A 69 -3.97 19.64 6.44
N PRO A 70 -4.48 19.48 7.68
CA PRO A 70 -5.91 19.60 7.94
C PRO A 70 -6.39 21.04 7.79
N THR A 71 -7.62 21.19 7.28
CA THR A 71 -8.32 22.46 7.23
C THR A 71 -8.82 22.89 8.63
N SER A 72 -9.22 24.16 8.78
CA SER A 72 -9.78 24.67 10.04
C SER A 72 -11.08 23.96 10.45
N GLY A 73 -11.91 23.57 9.48
CA GLY A 73 -13.14 22.80 9.72
C GLY A 73 -12.83 21.37 10.19
N GLU A 74 -11.85 20.71 9.56
CA GLU A 74 -11.41 19.38 9.96
C GLU A 74 -10.78 19.39 11.35
N LEU A 75 -10.01 20.42 11.72
CA LEU A 75 -9.46 20.56 13.09
C LEU A 75 -10.53 20.76 14.17
N THR A 76 -11.69 21.33 13.80
CA THR A 76 -12.83 21.46 14.71
C THR A 76 -13.52 20.12 14.92
N THR A 77 -13.59 19.31 13.86
CA THR A 77 -14.27 18.01 13.87
C THR A 77 -13.39 16.91 14.46
N TYR A 78 -12.10 16.91 14.13
CA TYR A 78 -11.09 15.93 14.51
C TYR A 78 -9.93 16.62 15.25
N PRO A 79 -10.10 16.97 16.54
CA PRO A 79 -9.12 17.74 17.28
C PRO A 79 -7.74 17.08 17.34
N GLY A 80 -6.70 17.90 17.19
CA GLY A 80 -5.30 17.44 17.28
C GLY A 80 -4.77 16.73 16.04
N THR A 81 -5.55 16.63 14.96
CA THR A 81 -5.06 16.19 13.65
C THR A 81 -3.88 17.05 13.20
N THR A 82 -2.82 16.42 12.68
CA THR A 82 -1.67 17.11 12.08
C THR A 82 -1.46 16.75 10.61
N SER A 83 -2.00 15.61 10.15
CA SER A 83 -1.94 15.16 8.76
C SER A 83 -3.24 14.49 8.33
N VAL A 84 -3.66 14.75 7.10
CA VAL A 84 -4.79 14.11 6.42
C VAL A 84 -4.23 13.20 5.34
N TRP A 85 -4.39 11.91 5.54
CA TRP A 85 -4.11 10.91 4.52
C TRP A 85 -5.31 10.76 3.60
N ILE A 86 -5.12 11.08 2.32
CA ILE A 86 -6.16 11.06 1.29
C ILE A 86 -5.86 9.89 0.35
N VAL A 87 -6.79 8.94 0.27
CA VAL A 87 -6.75 7.83 -0.69
C VAL A 87 -7.73 8.15 -1.81
N THR A 88 -7.21 8.39 -3.01
CA THR A 88 -8.00 8.73 -4.20
C THR A 88 -8.08 7.52 -5.12
N ASP A 89 -9.28 7.13 -5.53
CA ASP A 89 -9.47 6.03 -6.49
C ASP A 89 -9.47 6.51 -7.96
N ASN A 90 -9.55 5.57 -8.90
CA ASN A 90 -9.62 5.87 -10.33
C ASN A 90 -10.86 6.69 -10.75
N ALA A 91 -11.92 6.68 -9.94
CA ALA A 91 -13.13 7.48 -10.15
C ALA A 91 -13.01 8.90 -9.57
N MET A 92 -11.85 9.24 -8.98
CA MET A 92 -11.57 10.49 -8.26
C MET A 92 -12.38 10.65 -6.97
N GLU A 93 -12.92 9.56 -6.44
CA GLU A 93 -13.51 9.54 -5.11
C GLU A 93 -12.40 9.50 -4.06
N THR A 94 -12.60 10.23 -2.96
CA THR A 94 -11.58 10.40 -1.92
C THR A 94 -12.05 9.83 -0.59
N ASN A 95 -11.18 9.03 0.03
CA ASN A 95 -11.31 8.60 1.42
C ASN A 95 -10.25 9.32 2.25
N LYS A 96 -10.61 9.81 3.44
CA LYS A 96 -9.70 10.52 4.33
C LYS A 96 -9.48 9.75 5.63
N ILE A 97 -8.22 9.66 6.03
CA ILE A 97 -7.82 9.15 7.34
C ILE A 97 -7.09 10.30 8.03
N PHE A 98 -7.65 10.76 9.14
CA PHE A 98 -7.10 11.86 9.90
C PHE A 98 -6.17 11.31 10.97
N THR A 99 -4.96 11.86 11.03
CA THR A 99 -3.90 11.37 11.91
C THR A 99 -3.28 12.51 12.70
N LYS A 100 -2.92 12.22 13.94
CA LYS A 100 -2.04 13.02 14.77
C LYS A 100 -0.69 12.33 14.78
N ASP A 101 0.28 12.97 14.15
CA ASP A 101 1.69 12.63 14.25
C ASP A 101 2.42 13.76 14.98
N VAL A 102 2.91 13.45 16.18
CA VAL A 102 3.74 14.35 16.98
C VAL A 102 4.89 13.52 17.53
N SER A 103 6.13 13.93 17.23
CA SER A 103 7.34 13.22 17.70
C SER A 103 7.33 11.74 17.32
N ASN A 104 6.93 11.42 16.09
CA ASN A 104 6.80 10.08 15.52
C ASN A 104 5.81 9.16 16.24
N THR A 105 4.95 9.72 17.10
CA THR A 105 3.85 9.01 17.72
C THR A 105 2.61 9.27 16.90
N VAL A 106 2.11 8.22 16.24
CA VAL A 106 1.00 8.30 15.30
C VAL A 106 -0.27 7.80 15.99
N SER A 107 -1.36 8.55 15.85
CA SER A 107 -2.68 8.19 16.36
C SER A 107 -3.76 8.54 15.33
N TYR A 108 -4.83 7.75 15.24
CA TYR A 108 -6.01 8.16 14.47
C TYR A 108 -6.81 9.20 15.24
N THR A 109 -7.27 10.22 14.53
CA THR A 109 -8.22 11.23 15.04
C THR A 109 -9.58 11.10 14.37
N GLY A 110 -9.62 10.53 13.17
CA GLY A 110 -10.86 10.32 12.43
C GLY A 110 -10.66 9.50 11.16
N VAL A 111 -11.77 9.03 10.61
CA VAL A 111 -11.85 8.42 9.29
C VAL A 111 -13.11 8.95 8.62
N GLU A 112 -13.02 9.33 7.35
CA GLU A 112 -14.14 9.78 6.54
C GLU A 112 -14.10 9.07 5.19
N ARG A 113 -15.17 8.34 4.91
CA ARG A 113 -15.43 7.61 3.67
C ARG A 113 -16.88 7.85 3.29
N THR A 114 -17.24 7.61 2.03
CA THR A 114 -18.58 7.86 1.47
C THR A 114 -19.72 7.41 2.38
N ASP A 115 -19.59 6.23 3.00
CA ASP A 115 -20.66 5.66 3.86
C ASP A 115 -20.29 5.56 5.33
N LEU A 116 -19.06 5.92 5.73
CA LEU A 116 -18.56 5.72 7.08
C LEU A 116 -17.76 6.93 7.56
N VAL A 117 -18.19 7.49 8.69
CA VAL A 117 -17.43 8.48 9.44
C VAL A 117 -17.14 7.90 10.82
N LEU A 118 -15.87 7.92 11.22
CA LEU A 118 -15.42 7.67 12.59
C LEU A 118 -14.78 8.96 13.11
N ASN A 119 -15.20 9.40 14.28
CA ASN A 119 -14.60 10.52 14.97
C ASN A 119 -14.15 10.07 16.36
N TYR A 120 -12.85 10.10 16.60
CA TYR A 120 -12.27 9.67 17.86
C TYR A 120 -12.31 10.83 18.85
N SER A 121 -13.06 10.66 19.94
CA SER A 121 -13.04 11.62 21.06
C SER A 121 -11.76 11.49 21.88
N ASP A 122 -11.15 10.30 21.83
CA ASP A 122 -9.82 10.02 22.35
C ASP A 122 -8.97 9.41 21.22
N ASN A 123 -7.87 10.09 20.85
CA ASN A 123 -7.10 9.76 19.66
C ASN A 123 -6.50 8.36 19.79
N ALA A 124 -6.86 7.45 18.88
CA ALA A 124 -6.47 6.05 18.95
C ALA A 124 -4.98 5.87 18.62
N LEU A 125 -4.15 5.59 19.63
CA LEU A 125 -2.70 5.41 19.45
C LEU A 125 -2.39 4.18 18.59
N ILE A 126 -1.76 4.43 17.44
CA ILE A 126 -1.22 3.37 16.57
C ILE A 126 0.13 2.93 17.14
N GLY A 127 1.01 3.87 17.46
CA GLY A 127 2.30 3.58 18.08
C GLY A 127 3.36 4.65 17.80
N THR A 128 4.57 4.40 18.29
CA THR A 128 5.73 5.27 18.06
C THR A 128 6.68 4.61 17.07
N PHE A 129 7.08 5.36 16.04
CA PHE A 129 7.97 4.90 14.98
C PHE A 129 9.36 5.56 15.11
N PRO A 130 10.46 4.87 14.77
CA PRO A 130 10.53 3.54 14.20
C PRO A 130 10.13 2.43 15.18
N MET A 131 9.32 1.47 14.72
CA MET A 131 8.79 0.38 15.54
C MET A 131 9.58 -0.91 15.30
N SER A 132 10.16 -1.47 16.37
CA SER A 132 10.94 -2.72 16.30
C SER A 132 10.04 -3.95 16.26
N TYR A 133 10.54 -5.06 15.71
CA TYR A 133 9.85 -6.36 15.76
C TYR A 133 9.48 -6.76 17.21
N ASN A 134 8.29 -7.34 17.40
CA ASN A 134 7.63 -7.63 18.68
C ASN A 134 7.28 -6.41 19.54
N ALA A 135 7.52 -5.17 19.08
CA ALA A 135 6.97 -4.02 19.77
C ALA A 135 5.44 -4.02 19.62
N THR A 136 4.76 -3.75 20.74
CA THR A 136 3.30 -3.65 20.81
C THR A 136 2.93 -2.29 21.40
N SER A 137 1.90 -1.69 20.82
CA SER A 137 1.16 -0.56 21.39
C SER A 137 -0.28 -0.99 21.61
N SER A 138 -0.88 -0.56 22.70
CA SER A 138 -2.30 -0.81 22.99
C SER A 138 -2.90 0.44 23.60
N ASP A 139 -4.12 0.73 23.21
CA ASP A 139 -4.82 1.92 23.68
C ASP A 139 -6.33 1.68 23.75
N ALA A 140 -6.99 2.38 24.68
CA ALA A 140 -8.44 2.40 24.77
C ALA A 140 -8.96 3.43 23.79
N VAL A 141 -10.02 3.11 23.05
CA VAL A 141 -10.57 4.03 22.05
C VAL A 141 -12.03 4.32 22.33
N ALA A 142 -12.43 5.56 22.12
CA ALA A 142 -13.81 5.99 22.20
C ALA A 142 -14.09 7.09 21.19
N GLY A 143 -15.34 7.18 20.75
CA GLY A 143 -15.73 8.17 19.77
C GLY A 143 -17.17 8.05 19.31
N SER A 144 -17.47 8.71 18.20
CA SER A 144 -18.74 8.63 17.49
C SER A 144 -18.56 8.07 16.09
N PHE A 145 -19.60 7.43 15.59
CA PHE A 145 -19.64 6.97 14.21
C PHE A 145 -20.94 7.36 13.54
N THR A 146 -20.87 7.48 12.22
CA THR A 146 -22.01 7.52 11.33
C THR A 146 -21.76 6.50 10.23
N TYR A 147 -22.71 5.60 10.01
CA TYR A 147 -22.70 4.64 8.93
C TYR A 147 -24.07 4.61 8.25
N THR A 148 -24.15 5.11 7.02
CA THR A 148 -25.43 5.25 6.27
C THR A 148 -26.51 5.94 7.11
N THR A 149 -27.56 5.23 7.54
CA THR A 149 -28.65 5.72 8.39
C THR A 149 -28.43 5.51 9.88
N PHE A 150 -27.39 4.76 10.26
CA PHE A 150 -27.03 4.51 11.65
C PHE A 150 -26.02 5.53 12.14
N SER A 151 -26.20 6.00 13.36
CA SER A 151 -25.20 6.80 14.07
C SER A 151 -25.20 6.45 15.54
N GLY A 152 -24.08 6.72 16.21
CA GLY A 152 -23.95 6.37 17.61
C GLY A 152 -22.55 6.64 18.14
N THR A 153 -22.24 5.99 19.25
CA THR A 153 -20.91 6.05 19.87
C THR A 153 -20.23 4.70 19.78
N PHE A 154 -18.91 4.68 19.88
CA PHE A 154 -18.16 3.45 20.03
C PHE A 154 -17.21 3.55 21.22
N THR A 155 -16.93 2.40 21.81
CA THR A 155 -15.85 2.21 22.78
C THR A 155 -15.12 0.92 22.43
N GLY A 156 -13.85 0.80 22.80
CA GLY A 156 -13.09 -0.39 22.46
C GLY A 156 -11.61 -0.27 22.73
N THR A 157 -10.84 -1.06 21.98
CA THR A 157 -9.38 -1.05 22.04
C THR A 157 -8.78 -1.05 20.64
N ILE A 158 -7.60 -0.47 20.50
CA ILE A 158 -6.72 -0.64 19.36
C ILE A 158 -5.42 -1.29 19.85
N VAL A 159 -4.96 -2.32 19.16
CA VAL A 159 -3.71 -3.02 19.44
C VAL A 159 -2.89 -3.08 18.17
N THR A 160 -1.70 -2.51 18.20
CA THR A 160 -0.74 -2.52 17.09
C THR A 160 0.46 -3.36 17.49
N THR A 161 0.94 -4.24 16.62
CA THR A 161 2.13 -5.06 16.87
C THR A 161 2.91 -5.27 15.58
N ALA A 162 4.23 -5.10 15.63
CA ALA A 162 5.13 -5.59 14.59
C ALA A 162 5.30 -7.11 14.76
N ASP A 163 4.40 -7.90 14.19
CA ASP A 163 4.12 -9.27 14.63
C ASP A 163 4.78 -10.37 13.78
N ALA A 164 5.31 -10.03 12.61
CA ALA A 164 6.02 -10.97 11.75
C ALA A 164 7.05 -10.27 10.86
N TYR A 165 7.97 -11.06 10.31
CA TYR A 165 8.92 -10.63 9.28
C TYR A 165 9.20 -11.80 8.34
N GLY A 166 9.75 -11.56 7.16
CA GLY A 166 10.01 -12.65 6.23
C GLY A 166 10.12 -12.21 4.78
N THR A 167 9.84 -13.10 3.85
CA THR A 167 9.81 -12.81 2.41
C THR A 167 8.37 -12.73 1.92
N LEU A 168 8.04 -11.68 1.19
CA LEU A 168 6.75 -11.52 0.51
C LEU A 168 6.94 -11.65 -0.99
N ASN A 169 6.21 -12.58 -1.60
CA ASN A 169 6.16 -12.81 -3.04
C ASN A 169 4.77 -12.43 -3.54
N MET A 170 4.70 -11.54 -4.53
CA MET A 170 3.46 -11.13 -5.18
C MET A 170 3.59 -11.26 -6.69
N ASN A 171 2.55 -11.75 -7.35
CA ASN A 171 2.51 -11.75 -8.82
C ASN A 171 2.37 -10.33 -9.36
N ASP A 172 2.65 -10.17 -10.65
CA ASP A 172 2.44 -8.91 -11.35
C ASP A 172 0.94 -8.57 -11.39
N VAL A 173 0.62 -7.34 -10.98
CA VAL A 173 -0.73 -6.76 -10.94
C VAL A 173 -0.82 -5.44 -11.71
N GLY A 174 0.20 -5.11 -12.51
CA GLY A 174 0.19 -3.95 -13.42
C GLY A 174 1.54 -3.26 -13.61
N ASP A 175 2.49 -3.43 -12.69
CA ASP A 175 3.80 -2.76 -12.74
C ASP A 175 4.93 -3.68 -12.24
N GLY A 176 4.83 -4.97 -12.57
CA GLY A 176 5.81 -6.00 -12.24
C GLY A 176 5.47 -6.79 -10.98
N ALA A 177 6.05 -7.98 -10.89
CA ALA A 177 5.98 -8.82 -9.69
C ALA A 177 6.89 -8.27 -8.58
N TYR A 178 6.50 -8.45 -7.33
CA TYR A 178 7.30 -8.08 -6.16
C TYR A 178 7.86 -9.33 -5.46
N THR A 179 9.12 -9.28 -5.07
CA THR A 179 9.75 -10.26 -4.19
C THR A 179 10.76 -9.56 -3.31
N GLY A 180 10.53 -9.54 -2.00
CA GLY A 180 11.38 -8.80 -1.08
C GLY A 180 11.24 -9.26 0.36
N SER A 181 12.22 -8.86 1.18
CA SER A 181 12.14 -9.06 2.63
C SER A 181 11.28 -7.96 3.25
N VAL A 182 10.34 -8.33 4.10
CA VAL A 182 9.37 -7.41 4.70
C VAL A 182 9.25 -7.60 6.21
N THR A 183 8.81 -6.55 6.89
CA THR A 183 8.32 -6.59 8.28
C THR A 183 6.85 -6.19 8.28
N ARG A 184 6.03 -6.94 9.03
CA ARG A 184 4.58 -6.75 9.06
C ARG A 184 4.14 -6.02 10.32
N LEU A 185 3.33 -4.99 10.13
CA LEU A 185 2.57 -4.32 11.18
C LEU A 185 1.12 -4.82 11.17
N LYS A 186 0.71 -5.44 12.27
CA LYS A 186 -0.68 -5.82 12.51
C LYS A 186 -1.35 -4.78 13.39
N ILE A 187 -2.51 -4.28 12.98
CA ILE A 187 -3.36 -3.39 13.78
C ILE A 187 -4.72 -4.07 13.95
N VAL A 188 -5.15 -4.27 15.18
CA VAL A 188 -6.47 -4.84 15.50
C VAL A 188 -7.24 -3.83 16.32
N GLN A 189 -8.38 -3.40 15.80
CA GLN A 189 -9.33 -2.57 16.53
C GLN A 189 -10.55 -3.41 16.86
N THR A 190 -10.90 -3.48 18.14
CA THR A 190 -12.09 -4.19 18.63
C THR A 190 -13.01 -3.18 19.28
N LEU A 191 -14.18 -2.97 18.70
CA LEU A 191 -15.14 -1.94 19.06
C LEU A 191 -16.47 -2.55 19.49
N THR A 192 -17.14 -1.84 20.40
CA THR A 192 -18.56 -1.98 20.69
C THR A 192 -19.26 -0.72 20.22
N LEU A 193 -20.01 -0.82 19.14
CA LEU A 193 -20.84 0.24 18.59
C LEU A 193 -22.14 0.31 19.38
N THR A 194 -22.47 1.47 19.94
CA THR A 194 -23.72 1.73 20.63
C THR A 194 -24.62 2.56 19.73
N VAL A 195 -25.61 1.89 19.15
CA VAL A 195 -26.60 2.49 18.25
C VAL A 195 -27.88 2.79 19.06
N PRO A 196 -28.40 4.03 19.06
CA PRO A 196 -29.67 4.35 19.71
C PRO A 196 -30.80 3.42 19.23
N PHE A 197 -31.62 2.92 20.15
CA PHE A 197 -32.76 2.02 19.91
C PHE A 197 -32.44 0.62 19.36
N VAL A 198 -31.21 0.34 18.92
CA VAL A 198 -30.75 -0.99 18.48
C VAL A 198 -29.93 -1.69 19.58
N GLY A 199 -29.13 -0.94 20.33
CA GLY A 199 -28.26 -1.46 21.39
C GLY A 199 -26.80 -1.56 20.98
N SER A 200 -26.06 -2.46 21.64
CA SER A 200 -24.62 -2.63 21.44
C SER A 200 -24.30 -3.71 20.41
N VAL A 201 -23.44 -3.38 19.45
CA VAL A 201 -23.04 -4.25 18.33
C VAL A 201 -21.52 -4.38 18.32
N PRO A 202 -20.96 -5.61 18.31
CA PRO A 202 -19.53 -5.80 18.16
C PRO A 202 -19.09 -5.47 16.72
N ALA A 203 -17.98 -4.77 16.61
CA ALA A 203 -17.29 -4.50 15.36
C ALA A 203 -15.79 -4.73 15.54
N SER A 204 -15.13 -5.21 14.50
CA SER A 204 -13.68 -5.40 14.52
C SER A 204 -13.07 -5.03 13.19
N GLN A 205 -11.91 -4.41 13.23
CA GLN A 205 -11.09 -4.14 12.06
C GLN A 205 -9.70 -4.75 12.28
N THR A 206 -9.21 -5.52 11.31
CA THR A 206 -7.84 -6.03 11.31
C THR A 206 -7.12 -5.54 10.07
N SER A 207 -6.05 -4.78 10.28
CA SER A 207 -5.15 -4.33 9.21
C SER A 207 -3.82 -5.07 9.29
N TYR A 208 -3.32 -5.51 8.14
CA TYR A 208 -1.94 -5.98 7.98
C TYR A 208 -1.24 -5.06 6.98
N ASN A 209 -0.11 -4.49 7.38
CA ASN A 209 0.71 -3.60 6.54
C ASN A 209 2.11 -4.20 6.43
N TYR A 210 2.58 -4.40 5.21
CA TYR A 210 3.87 -5.02 4.91
C TYR A 210 4.84 -3.94 4.44
N TYR A 211 5.92 -3.74 5.20
CA TYR A 211 6.95 -2.75 4.88
C TYR A 211 8.20 -3.46 4.36
N ASP A 212 8.70 -3.02 3.21
CA ASP A 212 9.94 -3.54 2.63
C ASP A 212 11.15 -3.16 3.50
N ASN A 213 12.00 -4.15 3.81
CA ASN A 213 13.12 -3.97 4.72
C ASN A 213 14.31 -3.23 4.09
N ALA A 214 14.35 -3.07 2.76
CA ALA A 214 15.41 -2.38 2.05
C ALA A 214 15.16 -0.88 1.93
N ASN A 215 13.91 -0.45 1.71
CA ASN A 215 13.56 0.97 1.54
C ASN A 215 12.52 1.50 2.54
N GLY A 216 11.88 0.64 3.35
CA GLY A 216 10.86 1.02 4.32
C GLY A 216 9.49 1.32 3.73
N HIS A 217 9.27 1.10 2.43
CA HIS A 217 8.00 1.41 1.78
C HIS A 217 6.91 0.41 2.16
N LEU A 218 5.67 0.89 2.30
CA LEU A 218 4.49 0.05 2.42
C LEU A 218 4.20 -0.62 1.07
N VAL A 219 4.53 -1.90 0.94
CA VAL A 219 4.43 -2.64 -0.33
C VAL A 219 3.13 -3.41 -0.50
N PHE A 220 2.46 -3.75 0.61
CA PHE A 220 1.17 -4.42 0.58
C PHE A 220 0.39 -4.09 1.85
N ARG A 221 -0.91 -3.87 1.72
CA ARG A 221 -1.79 -3.71 2.87
C ARG A 221 -3.10 -4.44 2.68
N THR A 222 -3.66 -4.92 3.78
CA THR A 222 -5.00 -5.51 3.80
C THR A 222 -5.77 -4.96 4.98
N ASN A 223 -7.05 -4.70 4.79
CA ASN A 223 -7.97 -4.26 5.81
C ASN A 223 -9.19 -5.18 5.79
N ASN A 224 -9.44 -5.89 6.88
CA ASN A 224 -10.66 -6.67 7.08
C ASN A 224 -11.53 -5.96 8.11
N LEU A 225 -12.72 -5.53 7.69
CA LEU A 225 -13.75 -4.94 8.55
C LEU A 225 -14.89 -5.93 8.74
N LYS A 226 -15.27 -6.17 9.99
CA LYS A 226 -16.36 -7.05 10.37
C LYS A 226 -17.32 -6.36 11.33
N VAL A 227 -18.61 -6.36 11.02
CA VAL A 227 -19.68 -5.89 11.90
C VAL A 227 -20.80 -6.95 11.92
N ASP A 228 -20.90 -7.69 13.02
CA ASP A 228 -21.68 -8.93 13.07
C ASP A 228 -23.18 -8.71 12.81
N LEU A 229 -23.77 -7.66 13.40
CA LEU A 229 -25.22 -7.41 13.26
C LEU A 229 -25.60 -6.84 11.88
N LEU A 230 -24.66 -6.19 11.19
CA LEU A 230 -24.90 -5.58 9.88
C LEU A 230 -24.52 -6.51 8.72
N SER A 231 -24.10 -7.75 9.01
CA SER A 231 -23.58 -8.70 8.01
C SER A 231 -22.45 -8.11 7.14
N VAL A 232 -21.72 -7.13 7.66
CA VAL A 232 -20.57 -6.55 6.99
C VAL A 232 -19.36 -7.42 7.30
N ASN A 233 -18.75 -7.97 6.26
CA ASN A 233 -17.45 -8.63 6.32
C ASN A 233 -16.71 -8.35 5.02
N GLU A 234 -15.98 -7.25 5.01
CA GLU A 234 -15.32 -6.74 3.82
C GLU A 234 -13.81 -6.82 3.99
N THR A 235 -13.13 -7.27 2.93
CA THR A 235 -11.67 -7.29 2.88
C THR A 235 -11.21 -6.49 1.68
N ILE A 236 -10.46 -5.43 1.94
CA ILE A 236 -9.78 -4.64 0.93
C ILE A 236 -8.30 -5.00 0.98
N MET A 237 -7.70 -5.22 -0.19
CA MET A 237 -6.28 -5.50 -0.33
C MET A 237 -5.70 -4.59 -1.39
N GLU A 238 -4.52 -4.06 -1.10
CA GLU A 238 -3.84 -3.10 -1.96
C GLU A 238 -2.37 -3.49 -2.09
N SER A 239 -1.92 -3.63 -3.33
CA SER A 239 -0.54 -3.96 -3.69
C SER A 239 0.14 -2.75 -4.29
N PHE A 240 1.31 -2.40 -3.79
CA PHE A 240 2.06 -1.26 -4.28
C PHE A 240 2.39 -1.42 -5.76
N LEU A 241 2.16 -0.37 -6.53
CA LEU A 241 2.58 -0.23 -7.91
C LEU A 241 3.85 0.62 -7.90
N PRO A 242 5.04 0.00 -8.07
CA PRO A 242 6.29 0.74 -8.02
C PRO A 242 6.42 1.63 -9.25
N ASN A 243 5.83 2.83 -9.19
CA ASN A 243 5.81 3.87 -10.24
C ASN A 243 7.04 3.76 -11.15
N SER A 244 6.89 2.98 -12.22
CA SER A 244 7.93 2.94 -13.23
C SER A 244 7.91 4.29 -13.90
N LEU A 245 8.98 5.07 -13.75
CA LEU A 245 9.27 6.18 -14.66
C LEU A 245 9.48 5.69 -16.12
N GLY A 246 9.19 4.41 -16.40
CA GLY A 246 9.02 3.88 -17.73
C GLY A 246 7.81 4.51 -18.40
N THR A 247 8.05 5.08 -19.58
CA THR A 247 6.99 5.16 -20.58
C THR A 247 6.46 3.75 -20.79
N ASN A 248 5.13 3.59 -20.91
CA ASN A 248 4.52 2.32 -21.33
C ASN A 248 5.45 1.69 -22.37
N ASN A 249 5.92 0.46 -22.13
CA ASN A 249 6.67 -0.26 -23.15
C ASN A 249 5.84 -0.16 -24.42
N ASN A 250 6.36 0.53 -25.44
CA ASN A 250 5.70 0.56 -26.74
C ASN A 250 5.58 -0.91 -27.11
N VAL A 251 4.36 -1.46 -27.03
CA VAL A 251 4.07 -2.75 -27.61
C VAL A 251 4.20 -2.50 -29.10
N LEU A 252 5.41 -2.67 -29.61
CA LEU A 252 5.65 -2.75 -31.03
C LEU A 252 4.79 -3.92 -31.47
N SER A 253 3.69 -3.63 -32.18
CA SER A 253 2.97 -4.64 -32.95
C SER A 253 4.05 -5.48 -33.64
N ALA A 254 3.99 -6.81 -33.52
CA ALA A 254 5.13 -7.72 -33.75
C ALA A 254 5.88 -7.56 -35.09
N ASN A 255 5.40 -6.73 -36.02
CA ASN A 255 5.97 -6.44 -37.33
C ASN A 255 6.02 -4.93 -37.68
N GLN A 256 5.98 -4.02 -36.71
CA GLN A 256 6.06 -2.57 -36.95
C GLN A 256 7.22 -1.94 -36.19
N ILE A 257 8.18 -1.41 -36.93
CA ILE A 257 9.28 -0.59 -36.40
C ILE A 257 8.97 0.86 -36.78
N LYS A 258 8.84 1.73 -35.79
CA LYS A 258 8.66 3.18 -35.98
C LYS A 258 9.85 3.92 -35.37
N ILE A 259 10.62 4.63 -36.20
CA ILE A 259 11.78 5.42 -35.77
C ILE A 259 11.37 6.89 -35.81
N VAL A 260 11.22 7.51 -34.64
CA VAL A 260 10.95 8.95 -34.49
C VAL A 260 11.73 9.48 -33.28
N PRO A 261 12.55 10.54 -33.42
CA PRO A 261 12.90 11.23 -34.68
C PRO A 261 13.77 10.36 -35.59
N ASN A 262 13.80 10.68 -36.88
CA ASN A 262 14.78 10.07 -37.80
C ASN A 262 16.20 10.45 -37.34
N ILE A 263 17.00 9.46 -36.97
CA ILE A 263 18.34 9.66 -36.39
C ILE A 263 19.45 9.87 -37.44
N VAL A 264 19.12 9.80 -38.74
CA VAL A 264 20.08 9.99 -39.84
C VAL A 264 19.69 11.19 -40.70
N GLU A 265 20.70 11.92 -41.18
CA GLU A 265 20.50 13.11 -42.03
C GLU A 265 20.12 12.75 -43.47
N ASN A 266 20.90 11.88 -44.13
CA ASN A 266 20.80 11.69 -45.59
C ASN A 266 20.42 10.28 -46.05
N THR A 267 20.80 9.22 -45.32
CA THR A 267 20.58 7.83 -45.77
C THR A 267 20.21 6.93 -44.60
N LEU A 268 19.01 6.36 -44.67
CA LEU A 268 18.53 5.35 -43.73
C LEU A 268 18.69 3.96 -44.36
N ASN A 269 19.53 3.12 -43.75
CA ASN A 269 19.72 1.73 -44.16
C ASN A 269 18.93 0.81 -43.23
N ILE A 270 18.06 -0.03 -43.80
CA ILE A 270 17.28 -1.03 -43.05
C ILE A 270 17.82 -2.41 -43.41
N TYR A 271 18.32 -3.14 -42.42
CA TYR A 271 18.81 -4.51 -42.59
C TYR A 271 17.85 -5.48 -41.90
N ALA A 272 17.25 -6.40 -42.66
CA ALA A 272 16.52 -7.52 -42.11
C ALA A 272 17.48 -8.70 -41.89
N LYS A 273 17.45 -9.33 -40.71
CA LYS A 273 18.22 -10.54 -40.41
C LYS A 273 17.36 -11.76 -40.72
N ASN A 274 17.94 -12.78 -41.35
CA ASN A 274 17.24 -13.94 -41.92
C ASN A 274 16.32 -13.54 -43.10
N ASP A 275 15.81 -14.51 -43.90
CA ASP A 275 15.02 -14.33 -45.16
C ASP A 275 13.67 -13.61 -45.00
N THR A 276 13.56 -12.72 -44.02
CA THR A 276 12.44 -11.83 -43.76
C THR A 276 12.31 -10.81 -44.89
N VAL A 277 11.20 -10.86 -45.61
CA VAL A 277 10.86 -9.92 -46.68
C VAL A 277 10.32 -8.63 -46.08
N ILE A 278 10.95 -7.50 -46.38
CA ILE A 278 10.40 -6.17 -46.09
C ILE A 278 9.22 -5.96 -47.04
N ARG A 279 8.00 -5.92 -46.48
CA ARG A 279 6.75 -5.78 -47.26
C ARG A 279 6.43 -4.36 -47.65
N SER A 280 6.84 -3.38 -46.86
CA SER A 280 6.68 -1.98 -47.22
C SER A 280 7.58 -1.08 -46.40
N VAL A 281 7.92 0.07 -46.96
CA VAL A 281 8.63 1.16 -46.30
C VAL A 281 7.88 2.45 -46.55
N ILE A 282 7.36 3.06 -45.47
CA ILE A 282 6.65 4.34 -45.51
C ILE A 282 7.49 5.36 -44.74
N VAL A 283 7.82 6.47 -45.39
CA VAL A 283 8.46 7.63 -44.74
C VAL A 283 7.47 8.78 -44.76
N THR A 284 7.26 9.41 -43.61
CA THR A 284 6.38 10.58 -43.46
C THR A 284 7.16 11.79 -42.94
N ASP A 285 6.81 12.98 -43.40
CA ASP A 285 7.34 14.22 -42.80
C ASP A 285 6.68 14.52 -41.44
N MET A 286 7.17 15.57 -40.77
CA MET A 286 6.67 16.00 -39.46
C MET A 286 5.20 16.45 -39.45
N ASN A 287 4.63 16.71 -40.62
CA ASN A 287 3.22 17.06 -40.79
C ASN A 287 2.35 15.82 -41.12
N GLY A 288 2.94 14.62 -41.10
CA GLY A 288 2.26 13.36 -41.38
C GLY A 288 2.04 13.06 -42.87
N ARG A 289 2.64 13.84 -43.78
CA ARG A 289 2.55 13.58 -45.22
C ARG A 289 3.56 12.52 -45.62
N THR A 290 3.12 11.50 -46.36
CA THR A 290 4.01 10.47 -46.93
C THR A 290 4.94 11.09 -47.98
N VAL A 291 6.24 10.96 -47.76
CA VAL A 291 7.32 11.41 -48.65
C VAL A 291 7.95 10.25 -49.43
N LEU A 292 7.82 9.02 -48.94
CA LEU A 292 8.23 7.81 -49.64
C LEU A 292 7.26 6.67 -49.29
N ASN A 293 6.83 5.91 -50.29
CA ASN A 293 6.12 4.65 -50.12
C ASN A 293 6.73 3.62 -51.06
N VAL A 294 7.23 2.53 -50.49
CA VAL A 294 7.71 1.35 -51.22
C VAL A 294 6.86 0.18 -50.75
N GLU A 295 6.24 -0.54 -51.69
CA GLU A 295 5.38 -1.72 -51.47
C GLU A 295 5.96 -2.96 -52.17
#